data_AF-A0A2I0UZZ3-F1
#
_entry.id   AF-A0A2I0UZZ3-F1
#
_cell.length_a   1.000
_cell.length_b   1.000
_cell.length_c   1.000
_cell.angle_alpha   90.00
_cell.angle_beta   90.00
_cell.angle_gamma   90.00
#
_symmetry.space_group_name_H-M   'P 1'
#
loop_
_entity.id
_entity.type
_entity.pdbx_description
1 polymer ?
#
loop_
_entity_poly.entity_id
_entity_poly.type
_entity_poly.pdbx_seq_one_letter_code
_entity_poly.pdbx_strand_id
1 'polypeptide(L)'
;MTYNYAEKELFYPDRTIMYRGGVKKNDFGHDIYDGKGMLFDQDGELLFEGEFVNHMKQGNGIMYLKGQLIYQGEFIQNKKQGHGILYKDGQKHYEGHFRNDLMDGYGILYYEEDVTAPYQALRAQYPHLNQPQYEGDFVHGMKKGKGKQYYPNGFLQYEGDFIWHHMQGAGKLYYPTESPTAEELARGVTTCHYEGHFFEDLKHGKGKVFSRQGMLEAEGQFKEDKMTGHGTLYYANGQASYRGELVHGKKHGRGDYFNEDGKIIYSGEFINDERLRITPEIEQEITKLQKQLDSLVGLPNAKKELHNLINFIKIQSLRVDHGLTSFPITYHLVFSGNPGTGKTTVARIIGQIYKHLGVLSSGHFVETDRAGLVAGYVGQTALKVQEVVNKAKGGVLFIDEAYSLIHDKQDAFGKEAIDSLLKAMEDLRDDLVIIVAGYTELMEEFLQANPGFKSRFNHFVQFDNFSTDELFAIFAMLCQTNDYQFGEAFAQHMKVQLRQMPIETIPNFSNGRYIRNLFEKLVTIQSNRLIQQATISKEELMTFEEQDILQGLSEKLFDNTF
;
A
#
# COMPACT_ATOMS: atom_id res chain seq x y z
N MET A 1 -24.66 58.99 45.41
CA MET A 1 -24.17 59.09 46.79
C MET A 1 -22.67 59.18 46.72
N THR A 2 -22.10 60.32 47.10
CA THR A 2 -20.65 60.51 47.25
C THR A 2 -20.17 59.61 48.38
N TYR A 3 -19.54 58.48 48.05
CA TYR A 3 -18.84 57.68 49.04
C TYR A 3 -17.69 58.54 49.58
N ASN A 4 -17.74 58.89 50.87
CA ASN A 4 -16.66 59.59 51.56
C ASN A 4 -15.47 58.62 51.69
N TYR A 5 -14.63 58.58 50.66
CA TYR A 5 -13.32 57.97 50.75
C TYR A 5 -12.46 58.84 51.66
N ALA A 6 -12.10 58.32 52.83
CA ALA A 6 -11.05 58.90 53.64
C ALA A 6 -9.75 58.16 53.30
N GLU A 7 -8.70 58.88 52.94
CA GLU A 7 -7.37 58.27 52.91
C GLU A 7 -6.89 58.04 54.35
N LYS A 8 -6.43 56.83 54.64
CA LYS A 8 -5.89 56.46 55.95
C LYS A 8 -4.66 55.59 55.83
N GLU A 9 -3.86 55.61 56.89
CA GLU A 9 -2.83 54.62 57.18
C GLU A 9 -3.34 53.69 58.29
N LEU A 10 -3.25 52.38 58.05
CA LEU A 10 -3.57 51.32 59.00
C LEU A 10 -2.27 50.58 59.32
N PHE A 11 -2.10 50.16 60.56
CA PHE A 11 -0.83 49.66 61.09
C PHE A 11 -0.98 48.26 61.69
N TYR A 12 0.08 47.48 61.63
CA TYR A 12 0.25 46.27 62.43
C TYR A 12 0.48 46.62 63.92
N PRO A 13 0.40 45.64 64.86
CA PRO A 13 0.63 45.87 66.29
C PRO A 13 2.02 46.45 66.62
N ASP A 14 3.03 46.15 65.81
CA ASP A 14 4.40 46.66 65.92
C ASP A 14 4.58 48.09 65.35
N ARG A 15 3.49 48.71 64.88
CA ARG A 15 3.43 50.03 64.23
C ARG A 15 4.04 50.10 62.83
N THR A 16 4.33 48.98 62.20
CA THR A 16 4.61 48.95 60.75
C THR A 16 3.33 49.24 59.96
N ILE A 17 3.45 49.93 58.82
CA ILE A 17 2.29 50.26 57.98
C ILE A 17 1.78 48.96 57.35
N MET A 18 0.50 48.66 57.50
CA MET A 18 -0.18 47.54 56.85
C MET A 18 -0.87 47.98 55.55
N TYR A 19 -1.55 49.12 55.57
CA TYR A 19 -2.29 49.63 54.42
C TYR A 19 -2.25 51.15 54.39
N ARG A 20 -2.10 51.74 53.21
CA ARG A 20 -2.23 53.18 52.95
C ARG A 20 -3.13 53.40 51.75
N GLY A 21 -4.26 54.07 51.92
CA GLY A 21 -5.16 54.37 50.81
C GLY A 21 -6.59 54.65 51.21
N GLY A 22 -7.50 54.54 50.24
CA GLY A 22 -8.92 54.74 50.45
C GLY A 22 -9.54 53.71 51.40
N VAL A 23 -10.27 54.19 52.39
CA VAL A 23 -11.11 53.35 53.24
C VAL A 23 -12.55 53.83 53.23
N LYS A 24 -13.47 52.88 53.41
CA LYS A 24 -14.86 53.15 53.79
C LYS A 24 -15.20 52.41 55.08
N LYS A 25 -16.32 52.76 55.71
CA LYS A 25 -16.86 52.01 56.85
C LYS A 25 -17.71 50.85 56.36
N ASN A 26 -17.56 49.67 56.96
CA ASN A 26 -18.54 48.59 56.81
C ASN A 26 -19.76 48.80 57.73
N ASP A 27 -20.72 47.88 57.68
CA ASP A 27 -21.96 47.92 58.47
C ASP A 27 -21.72 47.89 59.99
N PHE A 28 -20.52 47.48 60.42
CA PHE A 28 -20.09 47.45 61.83
C PHE A 28 -19.24 48.65 62.24
N GLY A 29 -19.03 49.62 61.35
CA GLY A 29 -18.21 50.82 61.62
C GLY A 29 -16.70 50.56 61.60
N HIS A 30 -16.24 49.40 61.13
CA HIS A 30 -14.81 49.12 60.92
C HIS A 30 -14.33 49.69 59.58
N ASP A 31 -13.08 50.17 59.55
CA ASP A 31 -12.46 50.62 58.30
C ASP A 31 -12.16 49.41 57.40
N ILE A 32 -12.61 49.49 56.15
CA ILE A 32 -12.38 48.47 55.12
C ILE A 32 -11.72 49.08 53.88
N TYR A 33 -10.83 48.33 53.24
CA TYR A 33 -10.07 48.83 52.08
C TYR A 33 -11.03 48.97 50.90
N ASP A 34 -11.11 50.18 50.33
CA ASP A 34 -12.00 50.48 49.22
C ASP A 34 -11.48 51.67 48.41
N GLY A 35 -11.37 51.51 47.09
CA GLY A 35 -10.68 52.45 46.20
C GLY A 35 -9.20 52.14 46.06
N LYS A 36 -8.39 53.14 45.67
CA LYS A 36 -6.95 52.94 45.43
C LYS A 36 -6.17 52.89 46.75
N GLY A 37 -5.20 51.99 46.84
CA GLY A 37 -4.30 51.92 47.98
C GLY A 37 -3.12 50.97 47.79
N MET A 38 -2.27 50.95 48.81
CA MET A 38 -1.06 50.16 48.92
C MET A 38 -1.16 49.26 50.15
N LEU A 39 -0.85 47.97 49.99
CA LEU A 39 -0.82 46.95 51.03
C LEU A 39 0.62 46.49 51.24
N PHE A 40 1.05 46.40 52.49
CA PHE A 40 2.41 46.04 52.90
C PHE A 40 2.40 44.80 53.80
N ASP A 41 3.51 44.10 53.90
CA ASP A 41 3.72 43.03 54.89
C ASP A 41 4.25 43.56 56.24
N GLN A 42 4.51 42.67 57.18
CA GLN A 42 5.02 43.01 58.52
C GLN A 42 6.47 43.51 58.52
N ASP A 43 7.23 43.23 57.46
CA ASP A 43 8.59 43.76 57.30
C ASP A 43 8.57 45.15 56.62
N GLY A 44 7.38 45.63 56.24
CA GLY A 44 7.16 46.92 55.58
C GLY A 44 7.38 46.88 54.07
N GLU A 45 7.51 45.69 53.47
CA GLU A 45 7.64 45.55 52.03
C GLU A 45 6.27 45.66 51.34
N LEU A 46 6.23 46.36 50.21
CA LEU A 46 5.01 46.49 49.42
C LEU A 46 4.62 45.12 48.86
N LEU A 47 3.35 44.72 49.08
CA LEU A 47 2.77 43.48 48.54
C LEU A 47 1.86 43.76 47.35
N PHE A 48 1.13 44.87 47.37
CA PHE A 48 0.18 45.22 46.32
C PHE A 48 -0.10 46.72 46.29
N GLU A 49 -0.19 47.27 45.09
CA GLU A 49 -0.69 48.62 44.82
C GLU A 49 -1.80 48.53 43.77
N GLY A 50 -2.97 49.07 44.07
CA GLY A 50 -4.09 49.01 43.11
C GLY A 50 -5.44 49.33 43.74
N GLU A 51 -6.49 48.89 43.07
CA GLU A 51 -7.87 49.08 43.50
C GLU A 51 -8.34 47.95 44.44
N PHE A 52 -9.14 48.34 45.44
CA PHE A 52 -9.76 47.45 46.41
C PHE A 52 -11.27 47.66 46.44
N VAL A 53 -12.02 46.58 46.66
CA VAL A 53 -13.44 46.61 47.01
C VAL A 53 -13.66 45.66 48.18
N ASN A 54 -14.10 46.18 49.32
CA ASN A 54 -14.34 45.40 50.54
C ASN A 54 -13.14 44.51 50.94
N HIS A 55 -11.95 45.09 51.08
CA HIS A 55 -10.67 44.41 51.34
C HIS A 55 -10.11 43.53 50.23
N MET A 56 -10.87 43.27 49.17
CA MET A 56 -10.42 42.41 48.08
C MET A 56 -9.80 43.23 46.96
N LYS A 57 -8.68 42.77 46.40
CA LYS A 57 -8.09 43.34 45.18
C LYS A 57 -9.11 43.24 44.05
N GLN A 58 -9.33 44.34 43.36
CA GLN A 58 -10.32 44.49 42.29
C GLN A 58 -9.74 45.42 41.23
N GLY A 59 -10.11 45.26 39.95
CA GLY A 59 -9.65 46.17 38.90
C GLY A 59 -8.15 46.04 38.65
N ASN A 60 -7.49 47.10 38.19
CA ASN A 60 -6.07 47.06 37.87
C ASN A 60 -5.21 47.17 39.13
N GLY A 61 -4.16 46.37 39.20
CA GLY A 61 -3.18 46.43 40.28
C GLY A 61 -1.83 45.81 39.93
N ILE A 62 -0.87 46.10 40.79
CA ILE A 62 0.51 45.66 40.72
C ILE A 62 0.80 44.87 42.00
N MET A 63 1.36 43.68 41.87
CA MET A 63 1.64 42.76 42.96
C MET A 63 3.13 42.48 43.04
N TYR A 64 3.63 42.46 44.26
CA TYR A 64 5.04 42.31 44.58
C TYR A 64 5.24 41.14 45.53
N LEU A 65 6.42 40.53 45.49
CA LEU A 65 6.87 39.52 46.44
C LEU A 65 8.35 39.73 46.70
N LYS A 66 8.75 39.90 47.97
CA LYS A 66 10.14 40.19 48.36
C LYS A 66 10.71 41.41 47.63
N GLY A 67 9.91 42.47 47.55
CA GLY A 67 10.22 43.69 46.79
C GLY A 67 10.26 43.56 45.25
N GLN A 68 10.08 42.37 44.67
CA GLN A 68 10.09 42.17 43.21
C GLN A 68 8.68 42.22 42.62
N LEU A 69 8.53 42.90 41.48
CA LEU A 69 7.31 42.87 40.69
C LEU A 69 7.06 41.43 40.22
N ILE A 70 5.92 40.85 40.57
CA ILE A 70 5.53 39.49 40.14
C ILE A 70 4.29 39.47 39.25
N TYR A 71 3.43 40.50 39.31
CA TYR A 71 2.27 40.59 38.44
C TYR A 71 1.78 42.02 38.29
N GLN A 72 1.34 42.38 37.10
CA GLN A 72 0.63 43.62 36.80
C GLN A 72 -0.58 43.30 35.91
N GLY A 73 -1.79 43.63 36.34
CA GLY A 73 -2.99 43.34 35.55
C GLY A 73 -4.28 43.47 36.34
N GLU A 74 -5.34 42.88 35.80
CA GLU A 74 -6.67 42.92 36.39
C GLU A 74 -6.87 41.88 37.51
N PHE A 75 -7.66 42.25 38.51
CA PHE A 75 -8.05 41.43 39.64
C PHE A 75 -9.58 41.42 39.80
N ILE A 76 -10.13 40.27 40.17
CA ILE A 76 -11.50 40.15 40.68
C ILE A 76 -11.46 39.31 41.94
N GLN A 77 -11.93 39.88 43.06
CA GLN A 77 -11.99 39.19 44.36
C GLN A 77 -10.65 38.51 44.75
N ASN A 78 -9.56 39.29 44.75
CA ASN A 78 -8.18 38.84 45.02
C ASN A 78 -7.52 37.95 43.97
N LYS A 79 -8.25 37.46 42.96
CA LYS A 79 -7.70 36.57 41.94
C LYS A 79 -7.33 37.36 40.69
N LYS A 80 -6.21 36.97 40.05
CA LYS A 80 -5.83 37.48 38.72
C LYS A 80 -6.92 37.08 37.73
N GLN A 81 -7.34 38.05 36.93
CA GLN A 81 -8.42 37.92 35.96
C GLN A 81 -8.08 38.79 34.75
N GLY A 82 -8.76 38.63 33.62
CA GLY A 82 -8.64 39.56 32.50
C GLY A 82 -7.23 39.57 31.92
N HIS A 83 -6.75 40.70 31.40
CA HIS A 83 -5.40 40.79 30.85
C HIS A 83 -4.37 41.13 31.94
N GLY A 84 -3.18 40.53 31.87
CA GLY A 84 -2.09 40.85 32.78
C GLY A 84 -0.73 40.33 32.33
N ILE A 85 0.30 40.77 33.04
CA ILE A 85 1.70 40.40 32.83
C ILE A 85 2.21 39.79 34.13
N LEU A 86 2.65 38.54 34.05
CA LEU A 86 3.34 37.82 35.11
C LEU A 86 4.84 37.97 34.91
N TYR A 87 5.55 38.25 36.00
CA TYR A 87 6.99 38.41 36.00
C TYR A 87 7.65 37.30 36.82
N LYS A 88 8.84 36.87 36.38
CA LYS A 88 9.72 35.94 37.08
C LYS A 88 11.14 36.49 36.99
N ASP A 89 11.81 36.60 38.14
CA ASP A 89 13.17 37.15 38.25
C ASP A 89 13.35 38.53 37.57
N GLY A 90 12.32 39.38 37.66
CA GLY A 90 12.30 40.73 37.08
C GLY A 90 12.03 40.79 35.57
N GLN A 91 11.88 39.65 34.88
CA GLN A 91 11.55 39.59 33.46
C GLN A 91 10.10 39.13 33.23
N LYS A 92 9.52 39.51 32.09
CA LYS A 92 8.20 39.00 31.68
C LYS A 92 8.30 37.49 31.54
N HIS A 93 7.44 36.76 32.24
CA HIS A 93 7.30 35.32 32.11
C HIS A 93 6.05 34.95 31.29
N TYR A 94 4.95 35.68 31.49
CA TYR A 94 3.74 35.51 30.70
C TYR A 94 3.01 36.85 30.52
N GLU A 95 2.44 37.08 29.35
CA GLU A 95 1.57 38.21 29.04
C GLU A 95 0.32 37.71 28.33
N GLY A 96 -0.86 37.94 28.90
CA GLY A 96 -2.10 37.47 28.30
C GLY A 96 -3.25 37.39 29.28
N HIS A 97 -4.21 36.54 28.96
CA HIS A 97 -5.44 36.41 29.73
C HIS A 97 -5.32 35.47 30.94
N PHE A 98 -5.94 35.86 32.04
CA PHE A 98 -6.05 35.12 33.29
C PHE A 98 -7.52 34.86 33.64
N ARG A 99 -7.77 33.69 34.23
CA ARG A 99 -9.04 33.35 34.87
C ARG A 99 -8.76 32.61 36.17
N ASN A 100 -9.19 33.18 37.29
CA ASN A 100 -8.98 32.61 38.62
C ASN A 100 -7.50 32.20 38.87
N ASP A 101 -6.57 33.15 38.68
CA ASP A 101 -5.12 32.98 38.86
C ASP A 101 -4.38 32.13 37.82
N LEU A 102 -5.10 31.46 36.91
CA LEU A 102 -4.52 30.61 35.87
C LEU A 102 -4.49 31.32 34.52
N MET A 103 -3.46 31.03 33.70
CA MET A 103 -3.42 31.46 32.30
C MET A 103 -4.59 30.81 31.55
N ASP A 104 -5.48 31.61 30.97
CA ASP A 104 -6.73 31.15 30.36
C ASP A 104 -7.17 32.12 29.27
N GLY A 105 -7.19 31.64 28.03
CA GLY A 105 -7.31 32.44 26.81
C GLY A 105 -5.97 32.64 26.12
N TYR A 106 -5.94 33.57 25.17
CA TYR A 106 -4.73 33.86 24.40
C TYR A 106 -3.65 34.50 25.27
N GLY A 107 -2.39 34.10 25.06
CA GLY A 107 -1.24 34.73 25.71
C GLY A 107 0.10 34.32 25.13
N ILE A 108 1.12 34.99 25.63
CA ILE A 108 2.51 34.88 25.24
C ILE A 108 3.31 34.43 26.47
N LEU A 109 3.98 33.28 26.36
CA LEU A 109 4.87 32.72 27.37
C LEU A 109 6.33 32.96 26.95
N TYR A 110 7.13 33.54 27.83
CA TYR A 110 8.51 33.89 27.58
C TYR A 110 9.47 32.90 28.24
N TYR A 111 10.64 32.73 27.63
CA TYR A 111 11.75 31.98 28.23
C TYR A 111 12.32 32.68 29.46
N GLU A 112 12.91 31.90 30.35
CA GLU A 112 13.82 32.42 31.37
C GLU A 112 15.13 32.89 30.72
N GLU A 113 15.78 33.87 31.34
CA GLU A 113 16.95 34.54 30.77
C GLU A 113 18.12 33.57 30.54
N ASP A 114 18.33 32.63 31.45
CA ASP A 114 19.37 31.60 31.38
C ASP A 114 19.22 30.69 30.15
N VAL A 115 17.99 30.36 29.76
CA VAL A 115 17.70 29.54 28.57
C VAL A 115 18.04 30.28 27.28
N THR A 116 17.87 31.61 27.24
CA THR A 116 18.16 32.43 26.05
C THR A 116 19.54 33.07 26.06
N ALA A 117 20.24 33.06 27.21
CA ALA A 117 21.57 33.62 27.38
C ALA A 117 22.58 33.19 26.29
N PRO A 118 22.64 31.91 25.87
CA PRO A 118 23.55 31.48 24.80
C PRO A 118 23.27 32.14 23.43
N TYR A 119 22.06 32.67 23.24
CA TYR A 119 21.58 33.20 21.96
C TYR A 119 21.36 34.73 21.98
N GLN A 120 21.71 35.42 23.07
CA GLN A 120 21.48 36.87 23.21
C GLN A 120 22.16 37.67 22.08
N ALA A 121 23.40 37.35 21.72
CA ALA A 121 24.10 38.03 20.63
C ALA A 121 23.39 37.86 19.28
N LEU A 122 22.90 36.64 19.00
CA LEU A 122 22.14 36.33 17.80
C LEU A 122 20.82 37.12 17.74
N ARG A 123 20.06 37.10 18.84
CA ARG A 123 18.78 37.82 18.97
C ARG A 123 18.96 39.34 18.90
N ALA A 124 20.07 39.87 19.42
CA ALA A 124 20.40 41.29 19.32
C ALA A 124 20.76 41.71 17.88
N GLN A 125 21.48 40.84 17.15
CA GLN A 125 21.83 41.08 15.76
C GLN A 125 20.60 40.96 14.83
N TYR A 126 19.65 40.07 15.15
CA TYR A 126 18.44 39.81 14.37
C TYR A 126 17.19 39.98 15.25
N PRO A 127 16.68 41.22 15.41
CA PRO A 127 15.61 41.52 16.36
C PRO A 127 14.31 40.73 16.15
N HIS A 128 14.00 40.31 14.92
CA HIS A 128 12.84 39.47 14.63
C HIS A 128 12.95 38.04 15.19
N LEU A 129 14.15 37.61 15.62
CA LEU A 129 14.36 36.38 16.36
C LEU A 129 14.13 36.55 17.87
N ASN A 130 13.77 37.74 18.35
CA ASN A 130 13.38 37.92 19.74
C ASN A 130 11.95 37.41 20.01
N GLN A 131 11.73 36.15 19.66
CA GLN A 131 10.44 35.47 19.76
C GLN A 131 10.25 34.87 21.17
N PRO A 132 8.99 34.79 21.63
CA PRO A 132 8.64 34.17 22.90
C PRO A 132 8.86 32.65 22.85
N GLN A 133 8.75 31.97 24.00
CA GLN A 133 8.73 30.50 24.00
C GLN A 133 7.48 29.98 23.29
N TYR A 134 6.32 30.57 23.58
CA TYR A 134 5.05 30.17 23.01
C TYR A 134 4.10 31.36 22.90
N GLU A 135 3.28 31.37 21.85
CA GLU A 135 2.19 32.31 21.65
C GLU A 135 0.97 31.54 21.17
N GLY A 136 -0.15 31.64 21.90
CA GLY A 136 -1.37 30.91 21.58
C GLY A 136 -2.33 30.80 22.75
N ASP A 137 -3.27 29.86 22.62
CA ASP A 137 -4.35 29.67 23.58
C ASP A 137 -3.93 28.82 24.79
N PHE A 138 -4.38 29.24 25.97
CA PHE A 138 -4.22 28.53 27.24
C PHE A 138 -5.58 28.16 27.84
N VAL A 139 -5.64 27.03 28.52
CA VAL A 139 -6.77 26.65 29.39
C VAL A 139 -6.19 26.07 30.68
N HIS A 140 -6.57 26.65 31.82
CA HIS A 140 -6.09 26.24 33.15
C HIS A 140 -4.55 26.17 33.28
N GLY A 141 -3.85 27.15 32.72
CA GLY A 141 -2.39 27.20 32.76
C GLY A 141 -1.68 26.36 31.69
N MET A 142 -2.43 25.63 30.86
CA MET A 142 -1.85 24.71 29.89
C MET A 142 -2.13 25.12 28.46
N LYS A 143 -1.16 24.91 27.55
CA LYS A 143 -1.33 25.19 26.12
C LYS A 143 -2.46 24.32 25.58
N LYS A 144 -3.44 24.93 24.91
CA LYS A 144 -4.57 24.22 24.32
C LYS A 144 -5.15 24.99 23.15
N GLY A 145 -5.27 24.33 21.99
CA GLY A 145 -5.73 24.97 20.76
C GLY A 145 -4.55 25.40 19.90
N LYS A 146 -4.76 26.36 18.99
CA LYS A 146 -3.72 26.76 18.04
C LYS A 146 -2.66 27.60 18.72
N GLY A 147 -1.40 27.35 18.37
CA GLY A 147 -0.29 28.19 18.83
C GLY A 147 0.97 28.00 18.01
N LYS A 148 1.93 28.88 18.29
CA LYS A 148 3.30 28.83 17.78
C LYS A 148 4.26 28.66 18.94
N GLN A 149 5.18 27.73 18.78
CA GLN A 149 6.29 27.51 19.70
C GLN A 149 7.59 27.79 18.97
N TYR A 150 8.52 28.44 19.64
CA TYR A 150 9.82 28.81 19.09
C TYR A 150 10.93 28.15 19.89
N TYR A 151 12.07 27.92 19.26
CA TYR A 151 13.30 27.52 19.92
C TYR A 151 13.91 28.68 20.73
N PRO A 152 14.80 28.40 21.69
CA PRO A 152 15.50 29.45 22.45
C PRO A 152 16.30 30.42 21.58
N ASN A 153 16.76 30.00 20.41
CA ASN A 153 17.43 30.87 19.44
C ASN A 153 16.48 31.80 18.65
N GLY A 154 15.17 31.67 18.83
CA GLY A 154 14.15 32.50 18.19
C GLY A 154 13.51 31.93 16.93
N PHE A 155 14.01 30.80 16.42
CA PHE A 155 13.45 30.16 15.23
C PHE A 155 12.13 29.45 15.55
N LEU A 156 11.17 29.51 14.62
CA LEU A 156 9.92 28.76 14.75
C LEU A 156 10.21 27.26 14.88
N GLN A 157 9.71 26.63 15.94
CA GLN A 157 9.83 25.19 16.19
C GLN A 157 8.61 24.47 15.66
N TYR A 158 7.42 24.94 16.06
CA TYR A 158 6.16 24.28 15.73
C TYR A 158 5.03 25.30 15.58
N GLU A 159 4.15 25.07 14.61
CA GLU A 159 2.86 25.73 14.52
C GLU A 159 1.75 24.69 14.31
N GLY A 160 0.71 24.72 15.14
CA GLY A 160 -0.35 23.73 15.09
C GLY A 160 -1.19 23.70 16.36
N ASP A 161 -1.93 22.61 16.54
CA ASP A 161 -2.76 22.44 17.72
C ASP A 161 -1.96 21.88 18.91
N PHE A 162 -2.30 22.33 20.11
CA PHE A 162 -1.77 21.84 21.38
C PHE A 162 -2.90 21.28 22.22
N ILE A 163 -2.61 20.27 23.03
CA ILE A 163 -3.46 19.81 24.13
C ILE A 163 -2.56 19.50 25.33
N TRP A 164 -2.79 20.20 26.44
CA TRP A 164 -2.07 19.99 27.71
C TRP A 164 -0.55 20.09 27.56
N HIS A 165 -0.07 21.15 26.88
CA HIS A 165 1.34 21.40 26.53
C HIS A 165 1.93 20.57 25.38
N HIS A 166 1.30 19.46 24.99
CA HIS A 166 1.80 18.60 23.93
C HIS A 166 1.29 19.03 22.55
N MET A 167 2.12 18.86 21.53
CA MET A 167 1.70 18.97 20.12
C MET A 167 0.67 17.87 19.83
N GLN A 168 -0.45 18.26 19.25
CA GLN A 168 -1.60 17.39 19.02
C GLN A 168 -2.25 17.76 17.70
N GLY A 169 -2.94 16.83 17.04
CA GLY A 169 -3.71 17.17 15.83
C GLY A 169 -2.81 17.68 14.71
N ALA A 170 -3.32 18.53 13.83
CA ALA A 170 -2.58 18.96 12.65
C ALA A 170 -1.55 20.05 12.99
N GLY A 171 -0.33 19.91 12.46
CA GLY A 171 0.70 20.92 12.64
C GLY A 171 1.90 20.76 11.72
N LYS A 172 2.81 21.73 11.83
CA LYS A 172 4.11 21.75 11.13
C LYS A 172 5.22 21.88 12.15
N LEU A 173 6.19 20.98 12.05
CA LEU A 173 7.41 20.97 12.85
C LEU A 173 8.59 21.33 11.95
N TYR A 174 9.42 22.26 12.40
CA TYR A 174 10.57 22.79 11.67
C TYR A 174 11.87 22.26 12.27
N TYR A 175 12.94 22.18 11.48
CA TYR A 175 14.20 21.65 11.98
C TYR A 175 14.86 22.59 13.02
N PRO A 176 15.51 22.05 14.07
CA PRO A 176 16.41 22.85 14.89
C PRO A 176 17.66 23.25 14.09
N THR A 177 18.34 24.31 14.53
CA THR A 177 19.63 24.71 13.94
C THR A 177 20.49 25.50 14.91
N GLU A 178 21.77 25.15 14.96
CA GLU A 178 22.81 25.93 15.66
C GLU A 178 23.63 26.79 14.70
N SER A 179 23.63 26.44 13.41
CA SER A 179 24.38 27.12 12.35
C SER A 179 23.43 27.49 11.19
N PRO A 180 22.51 28.45 11.41
CA PRO A 180 21.53 28.84 10.40
C PRO A 180 22.20 29.50 9.18
N THR A 181 21.65 29.24 8.01
CA THR A 181 22.04 29.94 6.78
C THR A 181 21.58 31.40 6.79
N ALA A 182 22.15 32.24 5.92
CA ALA A 182 21.74 33.64 5.80
C ALA A 182 20.24 33.81 5.47
N GLU A 183 19.68 32.91 4.66
CA GLU A 183 18.25 32.95 4.33
C GLU A 183 17.37 32.52 5.51
N GLU A 184 17.78 31.50 6.26
CA GLU A 184 17.08 31.09 7.49
C GLU A 184 17.10 32.21 8.52
N LEU A 185 18.26 32.86 8.72
CA LEU A 185 18.38 34.04 9.59
C LEU A 185 17.43 35.16 9.17
N ALA A 186 17.32 35.45 7.87
CA ALA A 186 16.40 36.48 7.37
C ALA A 186 14.91 36.12 7.60
N ARG A 187 14.55 34.83 7.55
CA ARG A 187 13.16 34.36 7.66
C ARG A 187 12.73 34.02 9.10
N GLY A 188 13.66 33.68 9.98
CA GLY A 188 13.37 33.20 11.35
C GLY A 188 12.69 31.84 11.42
N VAL A 189 12.76 31.07 10.34
CA VAL A 189 12.20 29.72 10.24
C VAL A 189 13.09 28.88 9.33
N THR A 190 13.32 27.64 9.73
CA THR A 190 14.08 26.65 8.95
C THR A 190 13.13 25.93 7.98
N THR A 191 13.66 24.97 7.24
CA THR A 191 12.82 24.09 6.43
C THR A 191 11.85 23.30 7.33
N CYS A 192 10.60 23.15 6.87
CA CYS A 192 9.62 22.27 7.52
C CYS A 192 10.18 20.84 7.49
N HIS A 193 10.30 20.19 8.65
CA HIS A 193 10.74 18.80 8.77
C HIS A 193 9.56 17.84 8.63
N TYR A 194 8.41 18.19 9.21
CA TYR A 194 7.21 17.37 9.16
C TYR A 194 5.94 18.21 9.12
N GLU A 195 5.01 17.82 8.26
CA GLU A 195 3.66 18.37 8.18
C GLU A 195 2.66 17.22 8.27
N GLY A 196 1.81 17.21 9.29
CA GLY A 196 0.91 16.09 9.51
C GLY A 196 0.22 16.15 10.87
N HIS A 197 -0.23 14.99 11.34
CA HIS A 197 -0.87 14.89 12.64
C HIS A 197 0.13 14.52 13.75
N PHE A 198 -0.16 14.98 14.96
CA PHE A 198 0.61 14.71 16.16
C PHE A 198 -0.29 14.10 17.23
N PHE A 199 0.29 13.26 18.07
CA PHE A 199 -0.32 12.76 19.29
C PHE A 199 0.77 12.70 20.37
N GLU A 200 0.61 13.47 21.45
CA GLU A 200 1.59 13.56 22.54
C GLU A 200 3.02 13.83 22.04
N ASP A 201 3.21 14.89 21.25
CA ASP A 201 4.49 15.30 20.65
C ASP A 201 5.07 14.39 19.55
N LEU A 202 4.47 13.22 19.31
CA LEU A 202 4.95 12.26 18.31
C LEU A 202 4.15 12.38 17.00
N LYS A 203 4.81 12.16 15.86
CA LYS A 203 4.15 12.07 14.56
C LYS A 203 3.15 10.90 14.58
N HIS A 204 1.92 11.17 14.16
CA HIS A 204 0.81 10.22 14.18
C HIS A 204 -0.10 10.43 12.98
N GLY A 205 -0.85 9.41 12.57
CA GLY A 205 -1.82 9.54 11.46
C GLY A 205 -1.15 9.90 10.14
N LYS A 206 -1.83 10.68 9.29
CA LYS A 206 -1.29 11.06 7.97
C LYS A 206 -0.32 12.24 8.09
N GLY A 207 0.82 12.14 7.41
CA GLY A 207 1.79 13.24 7.32
C GLY A 207 2.82 13.10 6.20
N LYS A 208 3.66 14.12 6.10
CA LYS A 208 4.74 14.29 5.12
C LYS A 208 6.03 14.66 5.84
N VAL A 209 7.14 14.08 5.41
CA VAL A 209 8.50 14.37 5.90
C VAL A 209 9.29 15.01 4.77
N PHE A 210 10.02 16.08 5.08
CA PHE A 210 10.87 16.77 4.12
C PHE A 210 12.32 16.81 4.62
N SER A 211 13.25 16.79 3.68
CA SER A 211 14.68 16.93 3.92
C SER A 211 15.05 18.34 4.35
N ARG A 212 16.31 18.56 4.77
CA ARG A 212 16.81 19.91 5.10
C ARG A 212 16.76 20.88 3.91
N GLN A 213 16.86 20.36 2.68
CA GLN A 213 16.74 21.12 1.44
C GLN A 213 15.28 21.36 1.00
N GLY A 214 14.29 20.82 1.74
CA GLY A 214 12.87 20.99 1.46
C GLY A 214 12.30 20.00 0.46
N MET A 215 13.06 18.94 0.12
CA MET A 215 12.58 17.87 -0.76
C MET A 215 11.70 16.92 0.04
N LEU A 216 10.55 16.52 -0.51
CA LEU A 216 9.68 15.51 0.09
C LEU A 216 10.45 14.18 0.14
N GLU A 217 10.65 13.60 1.33
CA GLU A 217 11.34 12.32 1.51
C GLU A 217 10.35 11.16 1.67
N ALA A 218 9.23 11.44 2.34
CA ALA A 218 8.18 10.45 2.58
C ALA A 218 6.81 11.09 2.78
N GLU A 219 5.75 10.38 2.39
CA GLU A 219 4.37 10.69 2.76
C GLU A 219 3.61 9.41 3.09
N GLY A 220 2.72 9.45 4.09
CA GLY A 220 1.96 8.26 4.48
C GLY A 220 1.41 8.31 5.89
N GLN A 221 1.16 7.13 6.43
CA GLN A 221 0.69 6.92 7.79
C GLN A 221 1.86 6.78 8.79
N PHE A 222 1.70 7.35 9.98
CA PHE A 222 2.68 7.38 11.07
C PHE A 222 2.03 6.91 12.37
N LYS A 223 2.83 6.26 13.21
CA LYS A 223 2.50 5.94 14.60
C LYS A 223 3.78 6.01 15.42
N GLU A 224 3.79 6.83 16.46
CA GLU A 224 4.93 6.99 17.38
C GLU A 224 6.22 7.31 16.60
N ASP A 225 6.20 8.38 15.81
CA ASP A 225 7.30 8.85 14.93
C ASP A 225 7.70 7.96 13.76
N LYS A 226 7.21 6.72 13.71
CA LYS A 226 7.58 5.75 12.67
C LYS A 226 6.49 5.63 11.63
N MET A 227 6.88 5.55 10.36
CA MET A 227 5.93 5.21 9.30
C MET A 227 5.39 3.80 9.50
N THR A 228 4.08 3.65 9.34
CA THR A 228 3.37 2.38 9.43
C THR A 228 2.19 2.38 8.46
N GLY A 229 1.76 1.24 7.95
CA GLY A 229 0.70 1.17 6.94
C GLY A 229 1.17 1.66 5.56
N HIS A 230 0.25 2.12 4.72
CA HIS A 230 0.64 2.54 3.36
C HIS A 230 1.35 3.90 3.33
N GLY A 231 2.44 3.97 2.57
CA GLY A 231 3.21 5.18 2.35
C GLY A 231 4.01 5.16 1.04
N THR A 232 4.51 6.34 0.68
CA THR A 232 5.40 6.57 -0.46
C THR A 232 6.70 7.17 0.06
N LEU A 233 7.83 6.65 -0.39
CA LEU A 233 9.17 7.21 -0.19
C LEU A 233 9.65 7.82 -1.51
N TYR A 234 10.52 8.83 -1.43
CA TYR A 234 10.97 9.59 -2.59
C TYR A 234 12.49 9.67 -2.69
N TYR A 235 12.99 9.83 -3.91
CA TYR A 235 14.35 10.24 -4.21
C TYR A 235 14.50 11.75 -4.10
N ALA A 236 15.75 12.24 -4.04
CA ALA A 236 16.05 13.67 -3.98
C ALA A 236 15.56 14.45 -5.22
N ASN A 237 15.33 13.77 -6.35
CA ASN A 237 14.76 14.36 -7.57
C ASN A 237 13.21 14.44 -7.55
N GLY A 238 12.57 13.99 -6.47
CA GLY A 238 11.12 13.99 -6.29
C GLY A 238 10.38 12.79 -6.92
N GLN A 239 11.07 11.88 -7.61
CA GLN A 239 10.48 10.62 -8.05
C GLN A 239 10.22 9.71 -6.86
N ALA A 240 9.13 8.95 -6.89
CA ALA A 240 8.90 7.91 -5.89
C ALA A 240 10.06 6.90 -5.98
N SER A 241 10.62 6.51 -4.84
CA SER A 241 11.55 5.38 -4.72
C SER A 241 10.82 4.11 -4.31
N TYR A 242 9.75 4.24 -3.51
CA TYR A 242 8.93 3.14 -3.06
C TYR A 242 7.48 3.58 -2.83
N ARG A 243 6.52 2.70 -3.11
CA ARG A 243 5.10 2.86 -2.74
C ARG A 243 4.57 1.52 -2.26
N GLY A 244 4.11 1.44 -1.01
CA GLY A 244 3.63 0.18 -0.45
C GLY A 244 3.39 0.25 1.04
N GLU A 245 3.33 -0.91 1.67
CA GLU A 245 3.21 -1.03 3.12
C GLU A 245 4.56 -0.78 3.82
N LEU A 246 4.51 -0.12 4.98
CA LEU A 246 5.66 0.06 5.86
C LEU A 246 5.31 -0.41 7.26
N VAL A 247 6.31 -0.93 7.96
CA VAL A 247 6.23 -1.25 9.39
C VAL A 247 7.47 -0.68 10.06
N HIS A 248 7.25 0.21 11.02
CA HIS A 248 8.34 0.88 11.76
C HIS A 248 9.37 1.58 10.87
N GLY A 249 8.93 2.18 9.76
CA GLY A 249 9.78 2.88 8.79
C GLY A 249 10.46 1.98 7.75
N LYS A 250 10.31 0.66 7.85
CA LYS A 250 10.87 -0.30 6.90
C LYS A 250 9.82 -0.74 5.90
N LYS A 251 10.21 -0.98 4.65
CA LYS A 251 9.34 -1.58 3.63
C LYS A 251 8.90 -2.97 4.10
N HIS A 252 7.61 -3.22 4.06
CA HIS A 252 7.01 -4.47 4.51
C HIS A 252 5.78 -4.78 3.64
N GLY A 253 5.35 -6.04 3.52
CA GLY A 253 4.20 -6.40 2.70
C GLY A 253 4.38 -6.03 1.22
N ARG A 254 3.27 -5.86 0.49
CA ARG A 254 3.31 -5.59 -0.95
C ARG A 254 3.67 -4.13 -1.26
N GLY A 255 4.58 -3.94 -2.22
CA GLY A 255 4.93 -2.61 -2.72
C GLY A 255 5.64 -2.58 -4.07
N ASP A 256 5.64 -1.40 -4.66
CA ASP A 256 6.33 -1.04 -5.89
C ASP A 256 7.62 -0.28 -5.54
N TYR A 257 8.73 -0.68 -6.13
CA TYR A 257 10.04 -0.03 -6.00
C TYR A 257 10.47 0.49 -7.37
N PHE A 258 10.89 1.74 -7.40
CA PHE A 258 11.14 2.50 -8.61
C PHE A 258 12.63 2.84 -8.73
N ASN A 259 13.11 3.17 -9.93
CA ASN A 259 14.40 3.82 -10.13
C ASN A 259 14.24 5.37 -10.15
N GLU A 260 15.36 6.08 -10.27
CA GLU A 260 15.36 7.55 -10.32
C GLU A 260 14.65 8.15 -11.56
N ASP A 261 14.39 7.36 -12.61
CA ASP A 261 13.61 7.78 -13.79
C ASP A 261 12.09 7.57 -13.59
N GLY A 262 11.67 7.03 -12.44
CA GLY A 262 10.28 6.70 -12.14
C GLY A 262 9.78 5.38 -12.74
N LYS A 263 10.68 4.53 -13.26
CA LYS A 263 10.35 3.20 -13.75
C LYS A 263 10.29 2.21 -12.59
N ILE A 264 9.22 1.42 -12.51
CA ILE A 264 9.13 0.29 -11.58
C ILE A 264 10.23 -0.72 -11.93
N ILE A 265 11.11 -1.00 -10.98
CA ILE A 265 12.18 -2.01 -11.09
C ILE A 265 11.89 -3.26 -10.25
N TYR A 266 10.91 -3.18 -9.34
CA TYR A 266 10.41 -4.33 -8.61
C TYR A 266 8.98 -4.05 -8.13
N SER A 267 8.09 -5.04 -8.25
CA SER A 267 6.75 -5.04 -7.64
C SER A 267 6.58 -6.40 -6.97
N GLY A 268 6.34 -6.42 -5.66
CA GLY A 268 6.30 -7.66 -4.88
C GLY A 268 6.30 -7.44 -3.36
N GLU A 269 6.60 -8.50 -2.62
CA GLU A 269 6.59 -8.53 -1.15
C GLU A 269 7.91 -8.07 -0.54
N PHE A 270 7.85 -7.35 0.57
CA PHE A 270 8.99 -6.90 1.36
C PHE A 270 8.89 -7.38 2.80
N ILE A 271 10.03 -7.69 3.44
CA ILE A 271 10.14 -7.79 4.90
C ILE A 271 11.39 -7.04 5.32
N ASN A 272 11.21 -6.01 6.15
CA ASN A 272 12.31 -5.26 6.76
C ASN A 272 13.29 -4.67 5.73
N ASP A 273 12.76 -4.01 4.69
CA ASP A 273 13.48 -3.44 3.55
C ASP A 273 14.04 -4.44 2.53
N GLU A 274 14.07 -5.72 2.88
CA GLU A 274 14.48 -6.79 1.96
C GLU A 274 13.30 -7.18 1.08
N ARG A 275 13.57 -7.29 -0.23
CA ARG A 275 12.64 -7.87 -1.19
C ARG A 275 12.55 -9.36 -0.90
N LEU A 276 11.36 -9.90 -0.65
CA LEU A 276 11.19 -11.35 -0.72
C LEU A 276 11.10 -11.77 -2.17
N ARG A 277 12.02 -12.61 -2.62
CA ARG A 277 11.86 -13.38 -3.86
C ARG A 277 12.31 -14.83 -3.69
N ILE A 278 11.42 -15.71 -4.15
CA ILE A 278 11.36 -17.18 -3.96
C ILE A 278 11.83 -17.61 -2.56
N THR A 279 10.93 -17.51 -1.58
CA THR A 279 11.15 -18.15 -0.29
C THR A 279 11.25 -19.67 -0.46
N PRO A 280 11.83 -20.41 0.50
CA PRO A 280 11.81 -21.87 0.47
C PRO A 280 10.40 -22.45 0.24
N GLU A 281 9.36 -21.81 0.78
CA GLU A 281 7.96 -22.20 0.59
C GLU A 281 7.49 -21.97 -0.85
N ILE A 282 7.84 -20.83 -1.45
CA ILE A 282 7.53 -20.54 -2.86
C ILE A 282 8.28 -21.51 -3.78
N GLU A 283 9.54 -21.84 -3.49
CA GLU A 283 10.31 -22.81 -4.28
C GLU A 283 9.68 -24.20 -4.21
N GLN A 284 9.11 -24.58 -3.06
CA GLN A 284 8.36 -25.83 -2.92
C GLN A 284 7.08 -25.83 -3.80
N GLU A 285 6.32 -24.74 -3.83
CA GLU A 285 5.14 -24.64 -4.70
C GLU A 285 5.50 -24.65 -6.18
N ILE A 286 6.57 -23.94 -6.58
CA ILE A 286 7.10 -24.01 -7.97
C ILE A 286 7.49 -25.45 -8.30
N THR A 287 8.23 -26.12 -7.41
CA THR A 287 8.66 -27.52 -7.60
C THR A 287 7.46 -28.46 -7.74
N LYS A 288 6.41 -28.25 -6.95
CA LYS A 288 5.16 -29.03 -7.03
C LYS A 288 4.46 -28.84 -8.38
N LEU A 289 4.35 -27.60 -8.85
CA LEU A 289 3.75 -27.30 -10.16
C LEU A 289 4.60 -27.82 -11.33
N GLN A 290 5.92 -27.77 -11.23
CA GLN A 290 6.83 -28.39 -12.21
C GLN A 290 6.64 -29.91 -12.24
N LYS A 291 6.54 -30.58 -11.07
CA LYS A 291 6.21 -32.01 -11.01
C LYS A 291 4.85 -32.32 -11.64
N GLN A 292 3.85 -31.46 -11.43
CA GLN A 292 2.54 -31.61 -12.06
C GLN A 292 2.62 -31.46 -13.58
N LEU A 293 3.43 -30.53 -14.08
CA LEU A 293 3.72 -30.38 -15.52
C LEU A 293 4.40 -31.64 -16.05
N ASP A 294 5.42 -32.14 -15.35
CA ASP A 294 6.19 -33.32 -15.74
C ASP A 294 5.37 -34.61 -15.72
N SER A 295 4.38 -34.70 -14.82
CA SER A 295 3.48 -35.85 -14.73
C SER A 295 2.46 -35.94 -15.87
N LEU A 296 2.26 -34.87 -16.65
CA LEU A 296 1.41 -34.94 -17.84
C LEU A 296 1.99 -35.95 -18.83
N VAL A 297 1.16 -36.80 -19.42
CA VAL A 297 1.62 -37.80 -20.40
C VAL A 297 2.19 -37.08 -21.63
N GLY A 298 3.38 -37.50 -22.08
CA GLY A 298 4.04 -36.98 -23.27
C GLY A 298 4.53 -35.53 -23.17
N LEU A 299 4.38 -34.79 -24.27
CA LEU A 299 4.73 -33.36 -24.40
C LEU A 299 6.22 -33.02 -24.23
N PRO A 300 7.18 -33.79 -24.78
CA PRO A 300 8.60 -33.57 -24.53
C PRO A 300 9.08 -32.18 -24.97
N ASN A 301 8.65 -31.73 -26.15
CA ASN A 301 9.01 -30.42 -26.69
C ASN A 301 8.42 -29.28 -25.85
N ALA A 302 7.12 -29.35 -25.54
CA ALA A 302 6.46 -28.33 -24.73
C ALA A 302 7.05 -28.24 -23.31
N LYS A 303 7.28 -29.39 -22.64
CA LYS A 303 7.93 -29.43 -21.33
C LYS A 303 9.31 -28.79 -21.36
N LYS A 304 10.13 -29.14 -22.36
CA LYS A 304 11.48 -28.58 -22.51
C LYS A 304 11.46 -27.06 -22.63
N GLU A 305 10.61 -26.52 -23.52
CA GLU A 305 10.52 -25.07 -23.71
C GLU A 305 10.03 -24.35 -22.46
N LEU A 306 9.03 -24.90 -21.76
CA LEU A 306 8.53 -24.30 -20.53
C LEU A 306 9.58 -24.34 -19.40
N HIS A 307 10.35 -25.42 -19.27
CA HIS A 307 11.46 -25.49 -18.33
C HIS A 307 12.54 -24.46 -18.64
N ASN A 308 12.88 -24.28 -19.92
CA ASN A 308 13.81 -23.23 -20.34
C ASN A 308 13.32 -21.84 -19.92
N LEU A 309 12.03 -21.55 -20.11
CA LEU A 309 11.44 -20.28 -19.72
C LEU A 309 11.44 -20.07 -18.20
N ILE A 310 11.07 -21.10 -17.43
CA ILE A 310 11.10 -21.05 -15.96
C ILE A 310 12.52 -20.76 -15.47
N ASN A 311 13.51 -21.51 -15.97
CA ASN A 311 14.91 -21.32 -15.61
C ASN A 311 15.41 -19.93 -16.00
N PHE A 312 15.03 -19.47 -17.19
CA PHE A 312 15.38 -18.14 -17.65
C PHE A 312 14.80 -17.05 -16.73
N ILE A 313 13.53 -17.12 -16.35
CA ILE A 313 12.90 -16.18 -15.41
C ILE A 313 13.63 -16.20 -14.05
N LYS A 314 13.96 -17.39 -13.53
CA LYS A 314 14.73 -17.54 -12.28
C LYS A 314 16.09 -16.82 -12.37
N ILE A 315 16.84 -17.02 -13.46
CA ILE A 315 18.13 -16.36 -13.67
C ILE A 315 17.99 -14.84 -13.84
N GLN A 316 16.96 -14.37 -14.55
CA GLN A 316 16.72 -12.94 -14.71
C GLN A 316 16.38 -12.27 -13.37
N SER A 317 15.61 -12.96 -12.51
CA SER A 317 15.41 -12.51 -11.13
C SER A 317 16.75 -12.42 -10.39
N LEU A 318 17.56 -13.49 -10.43
CA LEU A 318 18.86 -13.53 -9.75
C LEU A 318 19.80 -12.41 -10.19
N ARG A 319 19.78 -12.04 -11.48
CA ARG A 319 20.56 -10.89 -11.99
C ARG A 319 20.12 -9.58 -11.36
N VAL A 320 18.81 -9.33 -11.30
CA VAL A 320 18.25 -8.14 -10.65
C VAL A 320 18.60 -8.12 -9.16
N ASP A 321 18.61 -9.29 -8.51
CA ASP A 321 18.98 -9.45 -7.10
C ASP A 321 20.45 -9.06 -6.86
N HIS A 322 21.32 -9.28 -7.84
CA HIS A 322 22.73 -8.85 -7.81
C HIS A 322 22.95 -7.43 -8.34
N GLY A 323 21.89 -6.63 -8.50
CA GLY A 323 21.98 -5.25 -9.00
C GLY A 323 22.35 -5.13 -10.47
N LEU A 324 22.29 -6.24 -11.23
CA LEU A 324 22.56 -6.24 -12.67
C LEU A 324 21.30 -5.86 -13.44
N THR A 325 21.50 -5.25 -14.61
CA THR A 325 20.40 -4.95 -15.52
C THR A 325 19.75 -6.25 -16.03
N SER A 326 18.41 -6.27 -16.00
CA SER A 326 17.59 -7.23 -16.72
C SER A 326 17.16 -6.64 -18.06
N PHE A 327 17.12 -7.47 -19.09
CA PHE A 327 16.51 -7.11 -20.37
C PHE A 327 14.99 -7.22 -20.28
N PRO A 328 14.21 -6.28 -20.86
CA PRO A 328 12.76 -6.40 -20.93
C PRO A 328 12.40 -7.61 -21.80
N ILE A 329 11.65 -8.56 -21.24
CA ILE A 329 11.22 -9.79 -21.91
C ILE A 329 9.70 -9.80 -21.99
N THR A 330 9.18 -10.26 -23.11
CA THR A 330 7.76 -10.53 -23.31
C THR A 330 7.45 -11.97 -22.91
N TYR A 331 6.57 -12.19 -21.94
CA TYR A 331 6.21 -13.54 -21.46
C TYR A 331 5.01 -14.16 -22.19
N HIS A 332 4.57 -13.56 -23.30
CA HIS A 332 3.47 -14.07 -24.11
C HIS A 332 3.91 -15.31 -24.90
N LEU A 333 2.98 -16.26 -25.07
CA LEU A 333 3.26 -17.59 -25.62
C LEU A 333 2.39 -17.90 -26.84
N VAL A 334 2.94 -18.69 -27.76
CA VAL A 334 2.20 -19.28 -28.88
C VAL A 334 2.17 -20.78 -28.69
N PHE A 335 0.97 -21.36 -28.57
CA PHE A 335 0.75 -22.80 -28.43
C PHE A 335 0.21 -23.38 -29.74
N SER A 336 1.06 -24.12 -30.47
CA SER A 336 0.72 -24.69 -31.77
C SER A 336 0.58 -26.20 -31.69
N GLY A 337 -0.54 -26.74 -32.17
CA GLY A 337 -0.73 -28.19 -32.28
C GLY A 337 -2.20 -28.63 -32.35
N ASN A 338 -2.42 -29.92 -32.62
CA ASN A 338 -3.76 -30.48 -32.80
C ASN A 338 -4.63 -30.44 -31.52
N PRO A 339 -5.97 -30.57 -31.63
CA PRO A 339 -6.87 -30.61 -30.49
C PRO A 339 -6.53 -31.77 -29.54
N GLY A 340 -6.78 -31.57 -28.25
CA GLY A 340 -6.58 -32.63 -27.25
C GLY A 340 -5.13 -32.96 -26.91
N THR A 341 -4.15 -32.14 -27.31
CA THR A 341 -2.73 -32.27 -26.95
C THR A 341 -2.36 -31.61 -25.61
N GLY A 342 -3.33 -31.10 -24.84
CA GLY A 342 -3.07 -30.58 -23.48
C GLY A 342 -2.71 -29.10 -23.37
N LYS A 343 -2.81 -28.31 -24.45
CA LYS A 343 -2.56 -26.85 -24.48
C LYS A 343 -3.19 -26.09 -23.30
N THR A 344 -4.51 -26.20 -23.11
CA THR A 344 -5.25 -25.50 -22.04
C THR A 344 -4.79 -25.92 -20.64
N THR A 345 -4.50 -27.22 -20.45
CA THR A 345 -4.01 -27.74 -19.16
C THR A 345 -2.65 -27.13 -18.81
N VAL A 346 -1.73 -27.11 -19.78
CA VAL A 346 -0.39 -26.53 -19.62
C VAL A 346 -0.46 -25.02 -19.36
N ALA A 347 -1.35 -24.31 -20.07
CA ALA A 347 -1.57 -22.87 -19.89
C ALA A 347 -2.01 -22.49 -18.46
N ARG A 348 -2.83 -23.33 -17.82
CA ARG A 348 -3.23 -23.13 -16.41
C ARG A 348 -2.05 -23.30 -15.45
N ILE A 349 -1.24 -24.34 -15.65
CA ILE A 349 -0.07 -24.63 -14.80
C ILE A 349 0.96 -23.50 -14.92
N ILE A 350 1.28 -23.07 -16.15
CA ILE A 350 2.28 -22.01 -16.35
C ILE A 350 1.83 -20.68 -15.75
N GLY A 351 0.53 -20.36 -15.78
CA GLY A 351 -0.02 -19.17 -15.10
C GLY A 351 0.23 -19.17 -13.59
N GLN A 352 0.06 -20.32 -12.94
CA GLN A 352 0.38 -20.47 -11.51
C GLN A 352 1.89 -20.38 -11.25
N ILE A 353 2.71 -21.00 -12.10
CA ILE A 353 4.18 -20.90 -11.97
C ILE A 353 4.63 -19.45 -12.12
N TYR A 354 4.12 -18.72 -13.10
CA TYR A 354 4.44 -17.31 -13.34
C TYR A 354 4.02 -16.41 -12.18
N LYS A 355 2.93 -16.73 -11.49
CA LYS A 355 2.57 -16.05 -10.24
C LYS A 355 3.65 -16.23 -9.18
N HIS A 356 4.06 -17.48 -8.93
CA HIS A 356 5.07 -17.77 -7.92
C HIS A 356 6.45 -17.21 -8.27
N LEU A 357 6.77 -17.09 -9.56
CA LEU A 357 7.98 -16.42 -10.06
C LEU A 357 7.89 -14.89 -10.04
N GLY A 358 6.75 -14.31 -9.66
CA GLY A 358 6.55 -12.86 -9.58
C GLY A 358 6.41 -12.18 -10.95
N VAL A 359 6.07 -12.93 -12.00
CA VAL A 359 5.71 -12.40 -13.33
C VAL A 359 4.25 -11.96 -13.37
N LEU A 360 3.38 -12.61 -12.59
CA LEU A 360 1.95 -12.32 -12.51
C LEU A 360 1.54 -12.09 -11.05
N SER A 361 0.63 -11.17 -10.79
CA SER A 361 0.16 -10.91 -9.42
C SER A 361 -0.81 -11.97 -8.85
N SER A 362 -1.53 -12.72 -9.69
CA SER A 362 -2.57 -13.68 -9.27
C SER A 362 -2.45 -15.07 -9.93
N GLY A 363 -2.03 -15.14 -11.20
CA GLY A 363 -1.87 -16.38 -11.96
C GLY A 363 -3.18 -17.07 -12.37
N HIS A 364 -4.33 -16.43 -12.17
CA HIS A 364 -5.62 -16.97 -12.60
C HIS A 364 -5.71 -17.08 -14.12
N PHE A 365 -6.63 -17.91 -14.61
CA PHE A 365 -6.74 -18.28 -16.02
C PHE A 365 -8.07 -17.82 -16.59
N VAL A 366 -8.04 -17.05 -17.67
CA VAL A 366 -9.20 -16.58 -18.42
C VAL A 366 -9.12 -17.13 -19.84
N GLU A 367 -10.17 -17.83 -20.26
CA GLU A 367 -10.26 -18.46 -21.58
C GLU A 367 -11.26 -17.71 -22.46
N THR A 368 -10.90 -17.47 -23.71
CA THR A 368 -11.76 -16.85 -24.72
C THR A 368 -11.44 -17.38 -26.11
N ASP A 369 -12.34 -17.14 -27.04
CA ASP A 369 -12.17 -17.35 -28.48
C ASP A 369 -12.52 -16.06 -29.25
N ARG A 370 -12.69 -16.14 -30.58
CA ARG A 370 -13.18 -15.02 -31.40
C ARG A 370 -14.52 -14.47 -30.92
N ALA A 371 -15.47 -15.32 -30.55
CA ALA A 371 -16.80 -14.87 -30.12
C ALA A 371 -16.73 -14.08 -28.81
N GLY A 372 -15.76 -14.36 -27.94
CA GLY A 372 -15.49 -13.60 -26.73
C GLY A 372 -14.76 -12.27 -26.95
N LEU A 373 -14.05 -12.10 -28.08
CA LEU A 373 -13.25 -10.90 -28.36
C LEU A 373 -13.91 -9.93 -29.36
N VAL A 374 -14.59 -10.46 -30.38
CA VAL A 374 -15.15 -9.68 -31.48
C VAL A 374 -16.63 -9.36 -31.21
N ALA A 375 -17.03 -8.10 -31.44
CA ALA A 375 -18.42 -7.65 -31.34
C ALA A 375 -19.09 -7.61 -32.73
N GLY A 376 -20.42 -7.60 -32.76
CA GLY A 376 -21.20 -7.51 -34.00
C GLY A 376 -21.37 -6.10 -34.57
N TYR A 377 -20.91 -5.07 -33.85
CA TYR A 377 -21.12 -3.65 -34.19
C TYR A 377 -19.81 -2.87 -34.14
N VAL A 378 -19.69 -1.87 -35.02
CA VAL A 378 -18.48 -1.03 -35.17
C VAL A 378 -18.16 -0.28 -33.87
N GLY A 379 -16.90 -0.33 -33.44
CA GLY A 379 -16.40 0.38 -32.26
C GLY A 379 -16.69 -0.30 -30.92
N GLN A 380 -17.37 -1.46 -30.91
CA GLN A 380 -17.62 -2.24 -29.70
C GLN A 380 -16.56 -3.32 -29.44
N THR A 381 -15.81 -3.70 -30.47
CA THR A 381 -14.80 -4.77 -30.36
C THR A 381 -13.66 -4.36 -29.42
N ALA A 382 -13.14 -3.13 -29.53
CA ALA A 382 -12.11 -2.65 -28.62
C ALA A 382 -12.56 -2.69 -27.14
N LEU A 383 -13.81 -2.29 -26.85
CA LEU A 383 -14.37 -2.34 -25.49
C LEU A 383 -14.48 -3.77 -24.96
N LYS A 384 -14.90 -4.70 -25.81
CA LYS A 384 -15.04 -6.11 -25.46
C LYS A 384 -13.69 -6.77 -25.17
N VAL A 385 -12.68 -6.51 -26.01
CA VAL A 385 -11.30 -6.92 -25.74
C VAL A 385 -10.81 -6.35 -24.41
N GLN A 386 -11.04 -5.06 -24.17
CA GLN A 386 -10.61 -4.42 -22.92
C GLN A 386 -11.29 -5.03 -21.69
N GLU A 387 -12.56 -5.40 -21.77
CA GLU A 387 -13.27 -6.09 -20.68
C GLU A 387 -12.61 -7.45 -20.37
N VAL A 388 -12.32 -8.26 -21.39
CA VAL A 388 -11.70 -9.58 -21.23
C VAL A 388 -10.26 -9.44 -20.71
N VAL A 389 -9.50 -8.48 -21.24
CA VAL A 389 -8.14 -8.16 -20.76
C VAL A 389 -8.15 -7.73 -19.30
N ASN A 390 -9.10 -6.88 -18.90
CA ASN A 390 -9.24 -6.45 -17.51
C ASN A 390 -9.56 -7.63 -16.58
N LYS A 391 -10.38 -8.59 -17.03
CA LYS A 391 -10.64 -9.83 -16.28
C LYS A 391 -9.40 -10.71 -16.14
N ALA A 392 -8.48 -10.66 -17.10
CA ALA A 392 -7.25 -11.45 -17.11
C ALA A 392 -6.05 -10.72 -16.49
N LYS A 393 -6.19 -9.45 -16.09
CA LYS A 393 -5.12 -8.68 -15.46
C LYS A 393 -4.68 -9.35 -14.15
N GLY A 394 -3.38 -9.59 -14.02
CA GLY A 394 -2.78 -10.38 -12.96
C GLY A 394 -2.69 -11.87 -13.27
N GLY A 395 -3.14 -12.31 -14.45
CA GLY A 395 -3.26 -13.71 -14.83
C GLY A 395 -2.89 -13.98 -16.29
N VAL A 396 -3.43 -15.08 -16.81
CA VAL A 396 -3.25 -15.55 -18.17
C VAL A 396 -4.55 -15.36 -18.96
N LEU A 397 -4.46 -14.64 -20.09
CA LEU A 397 -5.48 -14.62 -21.12
C LEU A 397 -5.15 -15.67 -22.19
N PHE A 398 -5.94 -16.73 -22.25
CA PHE A 398 -5.81 -17.79 -23.24
C PHE A 398 -6.83 -17.60 -24.35
N ILE A 399 -6.35 -17.44 -25.58
CA ILE A 399 -7.16 -17.26 -26.78
C ILE A 399 -7.08 -18.55 -27.60
N ASP A 400 -8.13 -19.36 -27.53
CA ASP A 400 -8.22 -20.58 -28.35
C ASP A 400 -8.61 -20.25 -29.79
N GLU A 401 -8.11 -21.07 -30.72
CA GLU A 401 -8.26 -20.88 -32.16
C GLU A 401 -8.01 -19.44 -32.63
N ALA A 402 -6.93 -18.83 -32.14
CA ALA A 402 -6.65 -17.39 -32.32
C ALA A 402 -6.55 -16.97 -33.80
N TYR A 403 -6.17 -17.89 -34.69
CA TYR A 403 -6.16 -17.68 -36.14
C TYR A 403 -7.54 -17.28 -36.69
N SER A 404 -8.64 -17.67 -36.03
CA SER A 404 -10.00 -17.28 -36.42
C SER A 404 -10.24 -15.76 -36.34
N LEU A 405 -9.45 -15.01 -35.57
CA LEU A 405 -9.49 -13.53 -35.56
C LEU A 405 -9.15 -12.94 -36.94
N ILE A 406 -8.56 -13.72 -37.84
CA ILE A 406 -8.16 -13.33 -39.19
C ILE A 406 -8.96 -14.18 -40.18
N HIS A 407 -10.15 -13.70 -40.54
CA HIS A 407 -10.99 -14.37 -41.55
C HIS A 407 -10.80 -13.81 -42.95
N ASP A 408 -10.48 -12.51 -43.10
CA ASP A 408 -10.29 -11.86 -44.39
C ASP A 408 -9.48 -10.56 -44.25
N LYS A 409 -8.79 -10.11 -45.31
CA LYS A 409 -8.03 -8.83 -45.29
C LYS A 409 -8.93 -7.61 -45.03
N GLN A 410 -10.25 -7.75 -45.19
CA GLN A 410 -11.25 -6.71 -44.95
C GLN A 410 -12.03 -6.89 -43.64
N ASP A 411 -11.70 -7.88 -42.80
CA ASP A 411 -12.33 -8.07 -41.48
C ASP A 411 -11.88 -6.98 -40.50
N ALA A 412 -12.54 -5.83 -40.58
CA ALA A 412 -12.24 -4.66 -39.76
C ALA A 412 -12.40 -4.93 -38.26
N PHE A 413 -13.32 -5.81 -37.88
CA PHE A 413 -13.58 -6.13 -36.47
C PHE A 413 -12.48 -7.04 -35.90
N GLY A 414 -12.08 -8.08 -36.63
CA GLY A 414 -10.95 -8.93 -36.24
C GLY A 414 -9.65 -8.13 -36.09
N LYS A 415 -9.41 -7.20 -37.03
CA LYS A 415 -8.25 -6.29 -36.96
C LYS A 415 -8.31 -5.36 -35.75
N GLU A 416 -9.47 -4.78 -35.45
CA GLU A 416 -9.68 -3.96 -34.25
C GLU A 416 -9.39 -4.74 -32.96
N ALA A 417 -9.78 -6.02 -32.90
CA ALA A 417 -9.47 -6.88 -31.77
C ALA A 417 -7.95 -7.10 -31.62
N ILE A 418 -7.26 -7.39 -32.72
CA ILE A 418 -5.80 -7.59 -32.75
C ILE A 418 -5.06 -6.32 -32.30
N ASP A 419 -5.42 -5.16 -32.84
CA ASP A 419 -4.78 -3.89 -32.48
C ASP A 419 -4.99 -3.57 -30.99
N SER A 420 -6.16 -3.88 -30.45
CA SER A 420 -6.47 -3.74 -29.03
C SER A 420 -5.68 -4.70 -28.14
N LEU A 421 -5.50 -5.96 -28.57
CA LEU A 421 -4.65 -6.94 -27.89
C LEU A 421 -3.18 -6.51 -27.89
N LEU A 422 -2.65 -6.06 -29.03
CA LEU A 422 -1.26 -5.59 -29.14
C LEU A 422 -0.99 -4.39 -28.23
N LYS A 423 -1.96 -3.49 -28.09
CA LYS A 423 -1.88 -2.39 -27.13
C LYS A 423 -1.87 -2.89 -25.69
N ALA A 424 -2.76 -3.83 -25.34
CA ALA A 424 -2.80 -4.43 -24.01
C ALA A 424 -1.51 -5.17 -23.64
N MET A 425 -0.89 -5.86 -24.61
CA MET A 425 0.42 -6.52 -24.43
C MET A 425 1.53 -5.54 -24.06
N GLU A 426 1.45 -4.29 -24.52
CA GLU A 426 2.43 -3.25 -24.19
C GLU A 426 2.11 -2.58 -22.84
N ASP A 427 0.86 -2.16 -22.67
CA ASP A 427 0.41 -1.39 -21.50
C ASP A 427 0.41 -2.23 -20.21
N LEU A 428 0.21 -3.55 -20.32
CA LEU A 428 0.07 -4.48 -19.18
C LEU A 428 1.16 -5.56 -19.13
N ARG A 429 2.28 -5.36 -19.82
CA ARG A 429 3.36 -6.36 -19.95
C ARG A 429 3.91 -6.93 -18.62
N ASP A 430 3.80 -6.15 -17.55
CA ASP A 430 4.34 -6.51 -16.23
C ASP A 430 3.34 -7.28 -15.35
N ASP A 431 2.09 -7.46 -15.82
CA ASP A 431 1.03 -8.12 -15.04
C ASP A 431 -0.04 -8.80 -15.91
N LEU A 432 0.28 -9.15 -17.17
CA LEU A 432 -0.60 -9.87 -18.08
C LEU A 432 0.22 -10.78 -19.00
N VAL A 433 -0.16 -12.05 -19.09
CA VAL A 433 0.36 -12.99 -20.09
C VAL A 433 -0.76 -13.40 -21.03
N ILE A 434 -0.48 -13.35 -22.34
CA ILE A 434 -1.41 -13.74 -23.38
C ILE A 434 -0.84 -14.99 -24.03
N ILE A 435 -1.66 -16.03 -24.13
CA ILE A 435 -1.33 -17.27 -24.79
C ILE A 435 -2.31 -17.43 -25.94
N VAL A 436 -1.78 -17.42 -27.17
CA VAL A 436 -2.58 -17.71 -28.37
C VAL A 436 -2.39 -19.17 -28.75
N ALA A 437 -3.50 -19.87 -29.02
CA ALA A 437 -3.48 -21.29 -29.34
C ALA A 437 -4.19 -21.60 -30.66
N GLY A 438 -3.73 -22.65 -31.36
CA GLY A 438 -4.37 -23.12 -32.58
C GLY A 438 -3.60 -24.22 -33.31
N TYR A 439 -4.05 -24.55 -34.52
CA TYR A 439 -3.37 -25.49 -35.42
C TYR A 439 -2.06 -24.90 -35.92
N THR A 440 -1.03 -25.73 -36.05
CA THR A 440 0.33 -25.28 -36.38
C THR A 440 0.39 -24.44 -37.66
N GLU A 441 -0.22 -24.92 -38.75
CA GLU A 441 -0.21 -24.25 -40.05
C GLU A 441 -0.94 -22.88 -39.99
N LEU A 442 -2.12 -22.85 -39.38
CA LEU A 442 -2.94 -21.63 -39.28
C LEU A 442 -2.34 -20.59 -38.32
N MET A 443 -1.64 -21.04 -37.27
CA MET A 443 -0.96 -20.13 -36.35
C MET A 443 0.24 -19.45 -37.01
N GLU A 444 0.93 -20.12 -37.93
CA GLU A 444 2.00 -19.48 -38.70
C GLU A 444 1.46 -18.34 -39.58
N GLU A 445 0.35 -18.59 -40.28
CA GLU A 445 -0.34 -17.56 -41.06
C GLU A 445 -0.81 -16.38 -40.18
N PHE A 446 -1.39 -16.69 -39.01
CA PHE A 446 -1.84 -15.70 -38.04
C PHE A 446 -0.71 -14.76 -37.59
N LEU A 447 0.46 -15.30 -37.28
CA LEU A 447 1.62 -14.53 -36.84
C LEU A 447 2.25 -13.70 -37.98
N GLN A 448 2.12 -14.14 -39.23
CA GLN A 448 2.59 -13.40 -40.40
C GLN A 448 1.64 -12.26 -40.79
N ALA A 449 0.37 -12.34 -40.42
CA ALA A 449 -0.64 -11.36 -40.79
C ALA A 449 -0.44 -9.97 -40.15
N ASN A 450 0.23 -9.88 -38.99
CA ASN A 450 0.58 -8.60 -38.37
C ASN A 450 2.04 -8.62 -37.86
N PRO A 451 2.91 -7.72 -38.37
CA PRO A 451 4.30 -7.62 -37.92
C PRO A 451 4.45 -7.41 -36.40
N GLY A 452 3.46 -6.78 -35.75
CA GLY A 452 3.45 -6.52 -34.32
C GLY A 452 3.37 -7.78 -33.45
N PHE A 453 2.90 -8.90 -34.00
CA PHE A 453 2.90 -10.19 -33.29
C PHE A 453 4.30 -10.77 -33.19
N LYS A 454 5.08 -10.77 -34.29
CA LYS A 454 6.44 -11.32 -34.30
C LYS A 454 7.39 -10.65 -33.31
N SER A 455 7.15 -9.39 -32.94
CA SER A 455 7.97 -8.70 -31.94
C SER A 455 7.55 -9.00 -30.49
N ARG A 456 6.31 -9.44 -30.26
CA ARG A 456 5.72 -9.62 -28.92
C ARG A 456 5.51 -11.08 -28.52
N PHE A 457 5.35 -11.97 -29.50
CA PHE A 457 5.32 -13.41 -29.32
C PHE A 457 6.67 -13.99 -29.72
N ASN A 458 7.54 -14.14 -28.73
CA ASN A 458 8.91 -14.64 -28.92
C ASN A 458 9.11 -16.06 -28.36
N HIS A 459 8.05 -16.66 -27.83
CA HIS A 459 8.08 -17.96 -27.18
C HIS A 459 7.05 -18.90 -27.82
N PHE A 460 7.56 -19.91 -28.52
CA PHE A 460 6.78 -20.87 -29.30
C PHE A 460 6.84 -22.22 -28.62
N VAL A 461 5.66 -22.80 -28.38
CA VAL A 461 5.51 -24.09 -27.73
C VAL A 461 4.72 -25.01 -28.67
N GLN A 462 5.41 -26.00 -29.22
CA GLN A 462 4.81 -26.98 -30.11
C GLN A 462 4.27 -28.18 -29.32
N PHE A 463 3.04 -28.56 -29.65
CA PHE A 463 2.30 -29.68 -29.07
C PHE A 463 2.05 -30.73 -30.14
N ASP A 464 2.93 -31.73 -30.20
CA ASP A 464 2.85 -32.83 -31.15
C ASP A 464 1.71 -33.80 -30.81
N ASN A 465 1.31 -34.63 -31.78
CA ASN A 465 0.39 -35.73 -31.54
C ASN A 465 1.00 -36.70 -30.51
N PHE A 466 0.15 -37.32 -29.69
CA PHE A 466 0.57 -38.40 -28.82
C PHE A 466 0.88 -39.65 -29.63
N SER A 467 1.98 -40.31 -29.29
CA SER A 467 2.28 -41.66 -29.74
C SER A 467 1.23 -42.66 -29.25
N THR A 468 1.18 -43.83 -29.88
CA THR A 468 0.22 -44.89 -29.52
C THR A 468 0.36 -45.33 -28.06
N ASP A 469 1.58 -45.35 -27.54
CA ASP A 469 1.85 -45.71 -26.15
C ASP A 469 1.41 -44.60 -25.17
N GLU A 470 1.57 -43.32 -25.56
CA GLU A 470 1.07 -42.18 -24.79
C GLU A 470 -0.47 -42.11 -24.80
N LEU A 471 -1.11 -42.37 -25.93
CA LEU A 471 -2.58 -42.48 -26.03
C LEU A 471 -3.13 -43.59 -25.11
N PHE A 472 -2.46 -44.74 -25.08
CA PHE A 472 -2.81 -45.81 -24.14
C PHE A 472 -2.57 -45.40 -22.68
N ALA A 473 -1.48 -44.71 -22.39
CA ALA A 473 -1.22 -44.20 -21.04
C ALA A 473 -2.28 -43.17 -20.60
N ILE A 474 -2.78 -42.33 -21.50
CA ILE A 474 -3.91 -41.43 -21.24
C ILE A 474 -5.18 -42.23 -20.92
N PHE A 475 -5.48 -43.29 -21.69
CA PHE A 475 -6.61 -44.17 -21.41
C PHE A 475 -6.49 -44.83 -20.03
N ALA A 476 -5.31 -45.34 -19.69
CA ALA A 476 -5.04 -45.95 -18.39
C ALA A 476 -5.22 -44.94 -17.24
N MET A 477 -4.75 -43.70 -17.43
CA MET A 477 -4.93 -42.62 -16.46
C MET A 477 -6.41 -42.23 -16.30
N LEU A 478 -7.19 -42.19 -17.38
CA LEU A 478 -8.65 -41.99 -17.29
C LEU A 478 -9.33 -43.11 -16.51
N CYS A 479 -8.94 -44.37 -16.73
CA CYS A 479 -9.47 -45.49 -15.96
C CYS A 479 -9.16 -45.31 -14.47
N GLN A 480 -7.89 -45.09 -14.12
CA GLN A 480 -7.47 -44.89 -12.73
C GLN A 480 -8.18 -43.71 -12.04
N THR A 481 -8.37 -42.59 -12.75
CA THR A 481 -9.02 -41.39 -12.19
C THR A 481 -10.52 -41.57 -11.96
N ASN A 482 -11.16 -42.50 -12.67
CA ASN A 482 -12.59 -42.77 -12.60
C ASN A 482 -12.91 -44.12 -11.94
N ASP A 483 -11.98 -44.68 -11.14
CA ASP A 483 -12.12 -45.96 -10.45
C ASP A 483 -12.35 -47.18 -11.37
N TYR A 484 -11.95 -47.09 -12.64
CA TYR A 484 -11.94 -48.23 -13.57
C TYR A 484 -10.58 -48.92 -13.61
N GLN A 485 -10.62 -50.23 -13.83
CA GLN A 485 -9.48 -51.12 -14.03
C GLN A 485 -9.74 -52.04 -15.24
N PHE A 486 -8.67 -52.61 -15.79
CA PHE A 486 -8.76 -53.54 -16.91
C PHE A 486 -7.67 -54.61 -16.80
N GLY A 487 -7.96 -55.79 -17.31
CA GLY A 487 -7.01 -56.91 -17.35
C GLY A 487 -5.98 -56.80 -18.49
N GLU A 488 -4.98 -57.68 -18.47
CA GLU A 488 -3.93 -57.72 -19.48
C GLU A 488 -4.48 -57.97 -20.89
N ALA A 489 -5.46 -58.87 -21.04
CA ALA A 489 -6.08 -59.17 -22.33
C ALA A 489 -6.75 -57.94 -22.96
N PHE A 490 -7.47 -57.15 -22.16
CA PHE A 490 -8.08 -55.88 -22.61
C PHE A 490 -7.01 -54.89 -23.07
N ALA A 491 -5.95 -54.73 -22.25
CA ALA A 491 -4.85 -53.82 -22.55
C ALA A 491 -4.15 -54.17 -23.86
N GLN A 492 -3.92 -55.46 -24.14
CA GLN A 492 -3.31 -55.91 -25.39
C GLN A 492 -4.18 -55.57 -26.60
N HIS A 493 -5.49 -55.85 -26.56
CA HIS A 493 -6.42 -55.52 -27.64
C HIS A 493 -6.44 -54.00 -27.90
N MET A 494 -6.56 -53.19 -26.86
CA MET A 494 -6.54 -51.73 -26.97
C MET A 494 -5.24 -51.23 -27.63
N LYS A 495 -4.08 -51.72 -27.20
CA LYS A 495 -2.77 -51.33 -27.77
C LYS A 495 -2.63 -51.71 -29.23
N VAL A 496 -3.07 -52.92 -29.62
CA VAL A 496 -3.04 -53.37 -31.01
C VAL A 496 -3.86 -52.44 -31.89
N GLN A 497 -5.03 -52.03 -31.41
CA GLN A 497 -5.95 -51.18 -32.17
C GLN A 497 -5.44 -49.76 -32.31
N LEU A 498 -4.92 -49.16 -31.23
CA LEU A 498 -4.25 -47.86 -31.30
C LEU A 498 -3.05 -47.87 -32.25
N ARG A 499 -2.28 -48.98 -32.32
CA ARG A 499 -1.13 -49.13 -33.24
C ARG A 499 -1.53 -49.22 -34.72
N GLN A 500 -2.74 -49.65 -35.01
CA GLN A 500 -3.26 -49.72 -36.39
C GLN A 500 -3.75 -48.35 -36.90
N MET A 501 -3.88 -47.36 -36.01
CA MET A 501 -4.33 -46.02 -36.38
C MET A 501 -3.23 -45.21 -37.06
N PRO A 502 -3.47 -44.64 -38.25
CA PRO A 502 -2.48 -43.83 -38.94
C PRO A 502 -2.53 -42.37 -38.43
N ILE A 503 -2.22 -42.16 -37.15
CA ILE A 503 -2.36 -40.89 -36.40
C ILE A 503 -1.81 -39.69 -37.18
N GLU A 504 -0.62 -39.82 -37.79
CA GLU A 504 0.04 -38.72 -38.50
C GLU A 504 -0.64 -38.33 -39.82
N THR A 505 -1.46 -39.21 -40.38
CA THR A 505 -2.16 -38.95 -41.65
C THR A 505 -3.60 -38.48 -41.45
N ILE A 506 -4.14 -38.62 -40.23
CA ILE A 506 -5.51 -38.23 -39.91
C ILE A 506 -5.53 -36.71 -39.71
N PRO A 507 -6.23 -35.95 -40.57
CA PRO A 507 -6.32 -34.51 -40.41
C PRO A 507 -6.96 -34.15 -39.06
N ASN A 508 -6.34 -33.23 -38.32
CA ASN A 508 -6.85 -32.70 -37.06
C ASN A 508 -7.18 -33.77 -35.99
N PHE A 509 -6.41 -34.86 -35.93
CA PHE A 509 -6.60 -35.91 -34.94
C PHE A 509 -6.71 -35.34 -33.51
N SER A 510 -7.77 -35.73 -32.80
CA SER A 510 -8.18 -35.08 -31.56
C SER A 510 -7.49 -35.62 -30.28
N ASN A 511 -6.50 -36.51 -30.42
CA ASN A 511 -5.55 -36.93 -29.37
C ASN A 511 -6.23 -37.35 -28.05
N GLY A 512 -5.99 -36.63 -26.94
CA GLY A 512 -6.61 -36.94 -25.65
C GLY A 512 -8.14 -36.84 -25.65
N ARG A 513 -8.71 -36.01 -26.54
CA ARG A 513 -10.18 -35.95 -26.74
C ARG A 513 -10.68 -37.22 -27.42
N TYR A 514 -9.96 -37.74 -28.41
CA TYR A 514 -10.25 -39.04 -29.02
C TYR A 514 -10.27 -40.16 -27.95
N ILE A 515 -9.26 -40.21 -27.09
CA ILE A 515 -9.18 -41.23 -26.03
C ILE A 515 -10.28 -41.07 -24.97
N ARG A 516 -10.67 -39.84 -24.64
CA ARG A 516 -11.82 -39.59 -23.76
C ARG A 516 -13.11 -40.11 -24.37
N ASN A 517 -13.39 -39.78 -25.63
CA ASN A 517 -14.59 -40.26 -26.32
C ASN A 517 -14.61 -41.80 -26.40
N LEU A 518 -13.44 -42.41 -26.63
CA LEU A 518 -13.26 -43.85 -26.64
C LEU A 518 -13.58 -44.49 -25.27
N PHE A 519 -13.06 -43.88 -24.19
CA PHE A 519 -13.36 -44.30 -22.81
C PHE A 519 -14.86 -44.21 -22.51
N GLU A 520 -15.52 -43.10 -22.83
CA GLU A 520 -16.97 -42.92 -22.60
C GLU A 520 -17.82 -43.96 -23.34
N LYS A 521 -17.45 -44.30 -24.57
CA LYS A 521 -18.12 -45.35 -25.34
C LYS A 521 -17.88 -46.74 -24.74
N LEU A 522 -16.68 -47.03 -24.24
CA LEU A 522 -16.39 -48.28 -23.53
C LEU A 522 -17.15 -48.40 -22.21
N VAL A 523 -17.28 -47.31 -21.45
CA VAL A 523 -18.16 -47.24 -20.25
C VAL A 523 -19.60 -47.57 -20.63
N THR A 524 -20.08 -47.05 -21.76
CA THR A 524 -21.43 -47.33 -22.25
C THR A 524 -21.61 -48.82 -22.59
N ILE A 525 -20.63 -49.43 -23.26
CA ILE A 525 -20.62 -50.87 -23.57
C ILE A 525 -20.66 -51.70 -22.29
N GLN A 526 -19.78 -51.41 -21.33
CA GLN A 526 -19.72 -52.12 -20.04
C GLN A 526 -21.03 -51.95 -19.25
N SER A 527 -21.64 -50.76 -19.27
CA SER A 527 -22.93 -50.51 -18.62
C SER A 527 -24.05 -51.37 -19.23
N ASN A 528 -24.10 -51.46 -20.56
CA ASN A 528 -25.08 -52.29 -21.28
C ASN A 528 -24.90 -53.78 -21.03
N ARG A 529 -23.67 -54.23 -20.77
CA ARG A 529 -23.38 -55.59 -20.34
C ARG A 529 -23.87 -55.83 -18.91
N LEU A 530 -23.44 -54.99 -17.97
CA LEU A 530 -23.72 -55.21 -16.54
C LEU A 530 -25.20 -55.18 -16.21
N ILE A 531 -26.00 -54.32 -16.87
CA ILE A 531 -27.44 -54.22 -16.60
C ILE A 531 -28.22 -55.50 -16.94
N GLN A 532 -27.64 -56.40 -17.74
CA GLN A 532 -28.24 -57.69 -18.07
C GLN A 532 -28.06 -58.74 -16.95
N GLN A 533 -27.24 -58.45 -15.94
CA GLN A 533 -26.96 -59.35 -14.82
C GLN A 533 -27.99 -59.16 -13.69
N ALA A 534 -28.33 -60.25 -13.00
CA ALA A 534 -29.29 -60.21 -11.88
C ALA A 534 -28.73 -59.54 -10.62
N THR A 535 -27.40 -59.59 -10.44
CA THR A 535 -26.66 -58.97 -9.33
C THR A 535 -25.34 -58.46 -9.87
N ILE A 536 -24.96 -57.23 -9.52
CA ILE A 536 -23.73 -56.58 -9.97
C ILE A 536 -22.88 -56.25 -8.74
N SER A 537 -21.63 -56.70 -8.73
CA SER A 537 -20.67 -56.43 -7.66
C SER A 537 -19.90 -55.13 -7.88
N LYS A 538 -19.27 -54.60 -6.81
CA LYS A 538 -18.40 -53.43 -6.90
C LYS A 538 -17.20 -53.67 -7.84
N GLU A 539 -16.64 -54.88 -7.81
CA GLU A 539 -15.50 -55.23 -8.65
C GLU A 539 -15.87 -55.24 -10.14
N GLU A 540 -17.07 -55.72 -10.49
CA GLU A 540 -17.59 -55.70 -11.85
C GLU A 540 -17.87 -54.28 -12.35
N LEU A 541 -18.42 -53.39 -11.49
CA LEU A 541 -18.63 -51.98 -11.82
C LEU A 541 -17.32 -51.26 -12.17
N MET A 542 -16.22 -51.67 -11.54
CA MET A 542 -14.90 -51.09 -11.75
C MET A 542 -14.14 -51.74 -12.91
N THR A 543 -14.57 -52.88 -13.46
CA THR A 543 -13.71 -53.67 -14.37
C THR A 543 -14.20 -53.66 -15.81
N PHE A 544 -13.36 -53.18 -16.73
CA PHE A 544 -13.47 -53.51 -18.15
C PHE A 544 -12.94 -54.91 -18.40
N GLU A 545 -13.77 -55.75 -19.01
CA GLU A 545 -13.40 -57.10 -19.37
C GLU A 545 -13.13 -57.20 -20.87
N GLU A 546 -12.49 -58.28 -21.29
CA GLU A 546 -12.14 -58.54 -22.68
C GLU A 546 -13.37 -58.47 -23.63
N GLN A 547 -14.55 -58.88 -23.16
CA GLN A 547 -15.77 -58.80 -23.96
C GLN A 547 -16.17 -57.35 -24.32
N ASP A 548 -15.86 -56.35 -23.48
CA ASP A 548 -16.23 -54.96 -23.75
C ASP A 548 -15.42 -54.39 -24.93
N ILE A 549 -14.12 -54.70 -24.98
CA ILE A 549 -13.27 -54.26 -26.09
C ILE A 549 -13.61 -55.02 -27.36
N LEU A 550 -13.88 -56.33 -27.28
CA LEU A 550 -14.28 -57.13 -28.44
C LEU A 550 -15.62 -56.63 -29.03
N GLN A 551 -16.58 -56.27 -28.17
CA GLN A 551 -17.83 -55.65 -28.62
C GLN A 551 -17.54 -54.31 -29.31
N GLY A 552 -16.75 -53.43 -28.69
CA GLY A 552 -16.34 -52.16 -29.29
C GLY A 552 -15.70 -52.33 -30.67
N LEU A 553 -14.90 -53.37 -30.87
CA LEU A 553 -14.32 -53.69 -32.17
C LEU A 553 -15.34 -54.12 -33.20
N SER A 554 -16.31 -54.94 -32.81
CA SER A 554 -17.39 -55.33 -33.72
C SER A 554 -18.27 -54.15 -34.16
N GLU A 555 -18.42 -53.15 -33.29
CA GLU A 555 -19.15 -51.90 -33.55
C GLU A 555 -18.31 -50.82 -34.27
N LYS A 556 -17.07 -51.15 -34.69
CA LYS A 556 -16.13 -50.22 -35.34
C LYS A 556 -15.89 -48.94 -34.52
N LEU A 557 -15.79 -49.10 -33.20
CA LEU A 557 -15.62 -48.02 -32.24
C LEU A 557 -14.44 -47.10 -32.59
N PHE A 558 -13.33 -47.67 -33.03
CA PHE A 558 -12.08 -46.97 -33.31
C PHE A 558 -12.16 -46.11 -34.59
N ASP A 559 -12.99 -46.48 -35.57
CA ASP A 559 -13.14 -45.75 -36.83
C ASP A 559 -14.08 -44.53 -36.72
N ASN A 560 -15.01 -44.56 -35.76
CA ASN A 560 -16.11 -43.60 -35.62
C ASN A 560 -15.91 -42.57 -34.50
N THR A 561 -14.68 -42.38 -34.02
CA THR A 561 -14.40 -41.61 -32.79
C THR A 561 -13.40 -40.47 -33.01
N PHE A 562 -12.87 -40.33 -34.22
CA PHE A 562 -11.89 -39.33 -34.61
C PHE A 562 -12.42 -37.90 -34.58
#